data_AF-R0FDT7-F1
#
_entry.id   AF-R0FDT7-F1
#
_cell.length_a   1.000
_cell.length_b   1.000
_cell.length_c   1.000
_cell.angle_alpha   90.00
_cell.angle_beta   90.00
_cell.angle_gamma   90.00
#
_symmetry.space_group_name_H-M   'P 1'
#
loop_
_entity.id
_entity.type
_entity.pdbx_description
1 polymer ?
#
loop_
_entity_poly.entity_id
_entity_poly.type
_entity_poly.pdbx_seq_one_letter_code
_entity_poly.pdbx_strand_id
1 'polypeptide(L)'
;MSTTSMNVATMQPLSFSRRLFPSRGLSSSSVTVTGYSGRSSAYPPSFRSIKCVSVSPEASIVSDTKNLADASRSANLIPIYRCIFSDQLTPVLAYRCLVKEDDREAPSFLFESVEPGSQMSSVGRYSVVGAQPAMEIVAKENKVIVMDHTNETMTEEYEEDPMEIPRKISEKWNPDPLLVQDLPDAFCGGWVGFFSYDTVRYVEKRKLPFSKAPEDDRNLPDMHLGLYDDVIVFDHVEKKAYVIHWIRLDGSLPYEKAYSNGMQHLENLVAKLHDIEPPKLAAGNVNLQTRQFGPTLTNSNVTCEEYKEAVVKAKEHILAGDIFQIVLSQRFERRTFADPFEVYRALRVVNPSPYMGYLQARGCIMVASSPEILTKVKQNKIVNRPLAGTSKRGKDEVEDKRLEKELLENEKQCAEHIMLVDLGRNDVGKVAKYGSVKVEKLMNIERYSHVMHISSTVTGELQDDLTCWDTLRAALPVGTVSGAPKVKAMELIDELEPTRRGPYSGGFGGVSFTGDMDIALSLRTIVFPTACSSFVPNSIKS
;
A
#
# COMPACT_ATOMS: atom_id res chain seq x y z
N MET A 1 43.58 -56.50 -35.75
CA MET A 1 44.68 -55.57 -35.41
C MET A 1 44.08 -54.43 -34.59
N SER A 2 44.53 -54.31 -33.34
CA SER A 2 44.62 -53.10 -32.48
C SER A 2 43.65 -51.93 -32.75
N THR A 3 42.62 -51.68 -31.93
CA THR A 3 42.59 -50.86 -30.68
C THR A 3 43.07 -49.41 -30.81
N THR A 4 42.17 -48.43 -30.68
CA THR A 4 42.33 -47.32 -29.71
C THR A 4 40.96 -46.74 -29.32
N SER A 5 40.85 -46.38 -28.04
CA SER A 5 39.67 -46.05 -27.23
C SER A 5 39.79 -44.65 -26.64
N MET A 6 38.67 -43.95 -26.40
CA MET A 6 38.44 -43.02 -25.26
C MET A 6 36.91 -42.85 -25.11
N ASN A 7 36.27 -43.52 -24.14
CA ASN A 7 35.96 -43.11 -22.75
C ASN A 7 34.93 -41.97 -22.59
N VAL A 8 33.68 -42.36 -22.32
CA VAL A 8 32.62 -41.55 -21.69
C VAL A 8 32.35 -42.16 -20.31
N ALA A 9 32.50 -41.37 -19.26
CA ALA A 9 32.23 -41.78 -17.88
C ALA A 9 30.74 -41.68 -17.56
N THR A 10 30.14 -42.82 -17.20
CA THR A 10 28.77 -42.96 -16.70
C THR A 10 28.75 -42.87 -15.17
N MET A 11 27.95 -41.93 -14.64
CA MET A 11 27.65 -41.83 -13.20
C MET A 11 26.75 -42.99 -12.74
N GLN A 12 27.13 -43.64 -11.64
CA GLN A 12 26.32 -44.65 -10.95
C GLN A 12 25.32 -44.01 -9.98
N PRO A 13 24.12 -44.60 -9.79
CA PRO A 13 23.12 -44.13 -8.84
C PRO A 13 23.41 -44.66 -7.41
N LEU A 14 23.33 -43.78 -6.42
CA LEU A 14 23.41 -44.15 -5.00
C LEU A 14 22.07 -44.73 -4.52
N SER A 15 22.14 -45.94 -3.97
CA SER A 15 21.03 -46.72 -3.44
C SER A 15 20.64 -46.26 -2.03
N PHE A 16 19.33 -46.16 -1.77
CA PHE A 16 18.77 -45.89 -0.45
C PHE A 16 18.64 -47.19 0.36
N SER A 17 19.29 -47.26 1.52
CA SER A 17 19.15 -48.36 2.47
C SER A 17 17.89 -48.20 3.34
N ARG A 18 17.00 -49.20 3.31
CA ARG A 18 15.93 -49.40 4.29
C ARG A 18 16.50 -49.82 5.66
N ARG A 19 16.17 -49.12 6.75
CA ARG A 19 16.06 -49.71 8.11
C ARG A 19 14.99 -49.01 8.97
N LEU A 20 13.94 -49.80 9.24
CA LEU A 20 13.16 -50.01 10.47
C LEU A 20 12.88 -48.86 11.47
N PHE A 21 11.57 -48.66 11.71
CA PHE A 21 10.98 -47.90 12.82
C PHE A 21 11.35 -48.47 14.20
N PRO A 22 11.40 -47.59 15.21
CA PRO A 22 10.73 -47.87 16.48
C PRO A 22 9.77 -46.74 16.87
N SER A 23 8.60 -47.14 17.35
CA SER A 23 7.60 -46.31 18.01
C SER A 23 8.02 -45.97 19.45
N ARG A 24 7.97 -44.69 19.85
CA ARG A 24 7.55 -44.16 21.18
C ARG A 24 7.96 -42.69 21.38
N GLY A 25 6.98 -41.88 21.84
CA GLY A 25 7.18 -40.68 22.65
C GLY A 25 7.56 -39.38 21.92
N LEU A 26 6.59 -38.47 21.76
CA LEU A 26 6.86 -37.06 21.44
C LEU A 26 7.60 -36.43 22.63
N SER A 27 8.90 -36.18 22.47
CA SER A 27 9.67 -35.30 23.33
C SER A 27 10.20 -34.15 22.47
N SER A 28 9.99 -32.91 22.92
CA SER A 28 10.46 -31.70 22.24
C SER A 28 11.99 -31.67 22.25
N SER A 29 12.62 -31.88 21.10
CA SER A 29 14.06 -31.73 20.94
C SER A 29 14.38 -30.33 20.40
N SER A 30 14.99 -29.49 21.24
CA SER A 30 15.66 -28.28 20.77
C SER A 30 17.05 -28.65 20.28
N VAL A 31 17.38 -28.28 19.04
CA VAL A 31 18.72 -28.51 18.47
C VAL A 31 19.42 -27.17 18.41
N THR A 32 20.50 -27.03 19.17
CA THR A 32 21.40 -25.87 19.08
C THR A 32 22.46 -26.18 18.04
N VAL A 33 22.41 -25.48 16.90
CA VAL A 33 23.45 -25.59 15.88
C VAL A 33 24.49 -24.50 16.12
N THR A 34 25.73 -24.90 16.38
CA THR A 34 26.88 -24.00 16.46
C THR A 34 27.64 -24.05 15.14
N GLY A 35 27.62 -22.94 14.39
CA GLY A 35 28.40 -22.80 13.15
C GLY A 35 29.76 -22.17 13.44
N TYR A 36 30.84 -22.77 12.92
CA TYR A 36 32.21 -22.26 13.04
C TYR A 36 32.58 -21.51 11.76
N SER A 37 32.73 -20.18 11.80
CA SER A 37 33.30 -19.39 10.70
C SER A 37 34.78 -19.10 10.98
N GLY A 38 35.65 -20.04 10.59
CA GLY A 38 37.09 -19.84 10.70
C GLY A 38 37.64 -18.95 9.58
N ARG A 39 37.89 -17.67 9.86
CA ARG A 39 39.00 -16.91 9.25
C ARG A 39 39.63 -15.97 10.27
N SER A 40 40.95 -16.12 10.39
CA SER A 40 41.88 -15.36 11.24
C SER A 40 41.62 -13.85 11.27
N SER A 41 41.23 -13.32 12.44
CA SER A 41 41.49 -11.94 12.88
C SER A 41 41.13 -11.78 14.36
N ALA A 42 41.91 -10.96 15.07
CA ALA A 42 42.03 -10.87 16.52
C ALA A 42 40.82 -10.23 17.26
N TYR A 43 39.69 -10.94 17.33
CA TYR A 43 38.56 -10.61 18.21
C TYR A 43 37.97 -11.89 18.84
N PRO A 44 37.44 -11.84 20.09
CA PRO A 44 36.88 -13.02 20.74
C PRO A 44 35.65 -13.54 19.97
N PRO A 45 35.44 -14.86 19.88
CA PRO A 45 34.36 -15.44 19.10
C PRO A 45 33.00 -15.09 19.70
N SER A 46 32.18 -14.38 18.94
CA SER A 46 30.75 -14.22 19.20
C SER A 46 30.03 -15.51 18.80
N PHE A 47 29.58 -16.29 19.79
CA PHE A 47 28.71 -17.44 19.56
C PHE A 47 27.27 -16.94 19.32
N ARG A 48 26.80 -16.95 18.07
CA ARG A 48 25.36 -16.89 17.79
C ARG A 48 24.78 -18.29 17.92
N SER A 49 24.11 -18.57 19.04
CA SER A 49 23.30 -19.79 19.17
C SER A 49 21.98 -19.58 18.42
N ILE A 50 21.75 -20.35 17.35
CA ILE A 50 20.44 -20.42 16.70
C ILE A 50 19.67 -21.55 17.39
N LYS A 51 18.60 -21.21 18.11
CA LYS A 51 17.63 -22.19 18.60
C LYS A 51 16.63 -22.49 17.48
N CYS A 52 16.79 -23.63 16.81
CA CYS A 52 15.75 -24.18 15.97
C CYS A 52 14.80 -24.99 16.87
N VAL A 53 13.58 -24.51 17.04
CA VAL A 53 12.53 -25.19 17.82
C VAL A 53 11.42 -25.58 16.85
N SER A 54 11.09 -26.88 16.77
CA SER A 54 9.83 -27.32 16.17
C SER A 54 8.70 -26.74 17.02
N VAL A 55 7.80 -25.95 16.42
CA VAL A 55 6.74 -25.17 17.09
C VAL A 55 6.23 -25.84 18.37
N SER A 56 6.73 -25.37 19.51
CA SER A 56 6.03 -25.48 20.79
C SER A 56 5.19 -24.21 20.94
N PRO A 57 3.95 -24.28 21.47
CA PRO A 57 3.05 -23.13 21.57
C PRO A 57 3.65 -21.88 22.24
N GLU A 58 4.65 -22.07 23.10
CA GLU A 58 5.20 -21.01 23.96
C GLU A 58 6.42 -20.27 23.39
N ALA A 59 7.09 -20.74 22.33
CA ALA A 59 8.48 -20.37 22.05
C ALA A 59 8.72 -19.20 21.07
N SER A 60 7.69 -18.47 20.63
CA SER A 60 7.85 -17.36 19.66
C SER A 60 7.03 -16.10 20.00
N ILE A 61 6.56 -15.96 21.24
CA ILE A 61 5.91 -14.74 21.71
C ILE A 61 7.03 -13.84 22.24
N VAL A 62 7.31 -12.73 21.56
CA VAL A 62 8.41 -11.81 21.93
C VAL A 62 7.97 -10.77 22.98
N SER A 63 6.75 -10.88 23.51
CA SER A 63 6.27 -10.03 24.59
C SER A 63 6.58 -10.69 25.95
N ASP A 64 7.81 -10.51 26.44
CA ASP A 64 8.23 -11.01 27.76
C ASP A 64 7.41 -10.34 28.87
N THR A 65 6.44 -11.07 29.43
CA THR A 65 5.39 -10.60 30.38
C THR A 65 5.89 -9.70 31.52
N LYS A 66 7.17 -9.79 31.91
CA LYS A 66 7.76 -8.96 32.96
C LYS A 66 8.05 -7.51 32.55
N ASN A 67 8.35 -7.22 31.28
CA ASN A 67 8.53 -5.84 30.79
C ASN A 67 7.19 -5.13 30.48
N LEU A 68 6.10 -5.90 30.37
CA LEU A 68 4.79 -5.42 29.94
C LEU A 68 3.92 -4.80 31.05
N ALA A 69 4.12 -5.20 32.30
CA ALA A 69 3.44 -4.55 33.43
C ALA A 69 3.90 -3.09 33.61
N ASP A 70 5.16 -2.80 33.30
CA ASP A 70 5.70 -1.43 33.33
C ASP A 70 5.24 -0.60 32.12
N ALA A 71 5.13 -1.22 30.94
CA ALA A 71 4.56 -0.62 29.72
C ALA A 71 3.13 -0.07 29.92
N SER A 72 2.31 -0.77 30.71
CA SER A 72 0.91 -0.41 30.97
C SER A 72 0.71 0.92 31.70
N ARG A 73 1.76 1.49 32.31
CA ARG A 73 1.68 2.76 33.05
C ARG A 73 1.81 3.98 32.16
N SER A 74 2.38 3.85 30.96
CA SER A 74 2.66 4.98 30.07
C SER A 74 2.19 4.80 28.63
N ALA A 75 1.78 3.61 28.20
CA ALA A 75 1.27 3.34 26.85
C ALA A 75 -0.17 2.83 26.89
N ASN A 76 -0.96 3.16 25.85
CA ASN A 76 -2.34 2.68 25.70
C ASN A 76 -2.58 1.83 24.45
N LEU A 77 -1.52 1.60 23.65
CA LEU A 77 -1.53 0.69 22.51
C LEU A 77 -0.36 -0.28 22.63
N ILE A 78 -0.69 -1.57 22.72
CA ILE A 78 0.29 -2.63 22.93
C ILE A 78 0.24 -3.61 21.76
N PRO A 79 1.29 -3.69 20.93
CA PRO A 79 1.36 -4.70 19.90
C PRO A 79 1.75 -6.05 20.50
N ILE A 80 1.00 -7.09 20.15
CA ILE A 80 1.40 -8.49 20.34
C ILE A 80 1.51 -9.15 18.98
N TYR A 81 2.44 -10.08 18.84
CA TYR A 81 2.64 -10.74 17.56
C TYR A 81 3.18 -12.17 17.66
N ARG A 82 2.94 -12.92 16.59
CA ARG A 82 3.45 -14.26 16.35
C ARG A 82 4.25 -14.24 15.06
N CYS A 83 5.52 -14.62 15.14
CA CYS A 83 6.36 -14.79 13.96
C CYS A 83 6.31 -16.25 13.49
N ILE A 84 5.89 -16.47 12.24
CA ILE A 84 5.79 -17.78 11.59
C ILE A 84 6.62 -17.82 10.31
N PHE A 85 6.92 -19.01 9.79
CA PHE A 85 7.55 -19.15 8.47
C PHE A 85 6.55 -18.82 7.36
N SER A 86 7.03 -18.20 6.29
CA SER A 86 6.21 -17.82 5.13
C SER A 86 6.34 -18.78 3.95
N ASP A 87 6.82 -20.00 4.17
CA ASP A 87 7.09 -20.99 3.11
C ASP A 87 5.83 -21.68 2.60
N GLN A 88 4.84 -21.89 3.47
CA GLN A 88 3.51 -22.43 3.13
C GLN A 88 2.43 -21.36 2.98
N LEU A 89 2.73 -20.11 3.37
CA LEU A 89 1.78 -19.01 3.37
C LEU A 89 2.31 -17.87 2.48
N THR A 90 1.55 -17.55 1.43
CA THR A 90 1.83 -16.37 0.59
C THR A 90 0.88 -15.22 0.97
N PRO A 91 1.20 -13.95 0.67
CA PRO A 91 0.29 -12.84 0.92
C PRO A 91 -1.09 -13.03 0.27
N VAL A 92 -1.12 -13.58 -0.94
CA VAL A 92 -2.35 -13.90 -1.68
C VAL A 92 -3.19 -14.95 -0.95
N LEU A 93 -2.54 -15.99 -0.43
CA LEU A 93 -3.23 -17.05 0.31
C LEU A 93 -3.74 -16.54 1.65
N ALA A 94 -2.92 -15.78 2.39
CA ALA A 94 -3.32 -15.19 3.66
C ALA A 94 -4.54 -14.27 3.51
N TYR A 95 -4.57 -13.42 2.47
CA TYR A 95 -5.74 -12.61 2.17
C TYR A 95 -7.01 -13.45 2.02
N ARG A 96 -6.93 -14.59 1.32
CA ARG A 96 -8.08 -15.50 1.14
C ARG A 96 -8.44 -16.34 2.36
N CYS A 97 -7.51 -16.56 3.29
CA CYS A 97 -7.85 -17.14 4.58
C CYS A 97 -8.67 -16.16 5.44
N LEU A 98 -8.49 -14.85 5.23
CA LEU A 98 -9.21 -13.81 5.98
C LEU A 98 -10.52 -13.36 5.32
N VAL A 99 -10.57 -13.34 3.99
CA VAL A 99 -11.72 -12.83 3.22
C VAL A 99 -12.21 -13.90 2.26
N LYS A 100 -13.48 -14.29 2.44
CA LYS A 100 -14.16 -15.27 1.58
C LYS A 100 -14.32 -14.73 0.15
N GLU A 101 -14.45 -15.62 -0.81
CA GLU A 101 -14.54 -15.26 -2.24
C GLU A 101 -15.80 -14.44 -2.59
N ASP A 102 -16.91 -14.75 -1.92
CA ASP A 102 -18.22 -14.13 -2.11
C ASP A 102 -18.40 -12.83 -1.31
N ASP A 103 -17.51 -12.55 -0.35
CA ASP A 103 -17.59 -11.37 0.51
C ASP A 103 -16.87 -10.18 -0.14
N ARG A 104 -17.61 -9.48 -1.00
CA ARG A 104 -17.12 -8.31 -1.76
C ARG A 104 -17.30 -6.97 -1.05
N GLU A 105 -17.93 -6.99 0.12
CA GLU A 105 -18.23 -5.80 0.91
C GLU A 105 -17.44 -5.77 2.22
N ALA A 106 -16.66 -6.82 2.52
CA ALA A 106 -15.80 -6.89 3.69
C ALA A 106 -14.56 -5.99 3.52
N PRO A 107 -14.48 -4.86 4.24
CA PRO A 107 -13.34 -3.99 4.11
C PRO A 107 -12.06 -4.74 4.46
N SER A 108 -11.11 -4.65 3.53
CA SER A 108 -9.90 -5.46 3.58
C SER A 108 -8.89 -4.95 2.57
N PHE A 109 -7.64 -5.31 2.76
CA PHE A 109 -6.58 -4.93 1.86
C PHE A 109 -5.47 -5.97 1.75
N LEU A 110 -4.81 -5.97 0.59
CA LEU A 110 -3.54 -6.62 0.33
C LEU A 110 -2.66 -5.62 -0.42
N PHE A 111 -1.62 -5.15 0.26
CA PHE A 111 -0.61 -4.25 -0.29
C PHE A 111 0.70 -4.98 -0.51
N GLU A 112 1.27 -4.79 -1.69
CA GLU A 112 2.57 -5.31 -2.05
C GLU A 112 3.38 -4.21 -2.72
N SER A 113 4.69 -4.35 -2.64
CA SER A 113 5.61 -3.42 -3.27
C SER A 113 6.58 -4.15 -4.20
N VAL A 114 7.13 -3.41 -5.14
CA VAL A 114 8.16 -3.85 -6.07
C VAL A 114 9.20 -2.75 -6.13
N GLU A 115 10.45 -3.09 -5.84
CA GLU A 115 11.54 -2.13 -5.86
C GLU A 115 12.05 -1.97 -7.31
N PRO A 116 12.13 -0.73 -7.83
CA PRO A 116 12.72 -0.47 -9.14
C PRO A 116 14.23 -0.76 -9.10
N GLY A 117 14.70 -1.62 -10.00
CA GLY A 117 16.10 -2.08 -10.10
C GLY A 117 16.70 -1.91 -11.49
N SER A 118 18.03 -1.96 -11.60
CA SER A 118 18.79 -1.69 -12.83
C SER A 118 18.59 -2.73 -13.95
N GLN A 119 18.24 -3.98 -13.61
CA GLN A 119 18.05 -5.07 -14.59
C GLN A 119 16.75 -5.86 -14.42
N MET A 120 16.16 -5.91 -13.23
CA MET A 120 14.89 -6.61 -13.01
C MET A 120 14.17 -6.03 -11.79
N SER A 121 12.84 -5.88 -11.88
CA SER A 121 12.00 -5.46 -10.77
C SER A 121 11.98 -6.58 -9.73
N SER A 122 12.46 -6.31 -8.51
CA SER A 122 12.42 -7.28 -7.40
C SER A 122 11.18 -7.04 -6.55
N VAL A 123 10.56 -8.11 -6.06
CA VAL A 123 9.53 -8.01 -5.03
C VAL A 123 10.10 -7.20 -3.86
N GLY A 124 9.40 -6.14 -3.46
CA GLY A 124 9.79 -5.32 -2.33
C GLY A 124 9.84 -6.15 -1.06
N ARG A 125 10.59 -5.71 -0.05
CA ARG A 125 10.83 -6.52 1.15
C ARG A 125 9.54 -6.96 1.84
N TYR A 126 8.51 -6.11 1.86
CA TYR A 126 7.29 -6.34 2.63
C TYR A 126 6.02 -6.44 1.79
N SER A 127 5.12 -7.32 2.20
CA SER A 127 3.70 -7.32 1.83
C SER A 127 2.85 -7.26 3.08
N VAL A 128 1.71 -6.58 3.02
CA VAL A 128 0.84 -6.36 4.18
C VAL A 128 -0.59 -6.76 3.83
N VAL A 129 -1.23 -7.50 4.73
CA VAL A 129 -2.60 -7.97 4.62
C VAL A 129 -3.39 -7.56 5.85
N GLY A 130 -4.60 -7.07 5.65
CA GLY A 130 -5.55 -6.81 6.73
C GLY A 130 -6.98 -7.01 6.26
N ALA A 131 -7.87 -7.36 7.18
CA ALA A 131 -9.29 -7.57 6.91
C ALA A 131 -10.08 -7.28 8.18
N GLN A 132 -11.39 -7.00 8.03
CA GLN A 132 -12.31 -6.83 9.16
C GLN A 132 -11.83 -5.74 10.13
N PRO A 133 -11.82 -4.47 9.70
CA PRO A 133 -11.35 -3.38 10.55
C PRO A 133 -12.20 -3.30 11.82
N ALA A 134 -11.59 -2.86 12.92
CA ALA A 134 -12.28 -2.63 14.18
C ALA A 134 -13.21 -1.42 14.13
N MET A 135 -12.92 -0.47 13.22
CA MET A 135 -13.74 0.72 12.97
C MET A 135 -13.66 1.11 11.49
N GLU A 136 -14.71 1.70 10.94
CA GLU A 136 -14.73 2.31 9.62
C GLU A 136 -15.19 3.76 9.67
N ILE A 137 -14.62 4.60 8.80
CA ILE A 137 -15.05 5.97 8.56
C ILE A 137 -15.34 6.11 7.07
N VAL A 138 -16.58 6.41 6.74
CA VAL A 138 -17.04 6.56 5.36
C VAL A 138 -17.62 7.95 5.17
N ALA A 139 -17.01 8.74 4.30
CA ALA A 139 -17.44 10.10 4.04
C ALA A 139 -17.99 10.25 2.63
N LYS A 140 -19.12 10.95 2.52
CA LYS A 140 -19.66 11.45 1.26
C LYS A 140 -20.10 12.89 1.46
N GLU A 141 -19.41 13.80 0.79
CA GLU A 141 -19.51 15.23 1.05
C GLU A 141 -19.34 15.48 2.55
N ASN A 142 -20.22 16.24 3.17
CA ASN A 142 -20.15 16.55 4.61
C ASN A 142 -20.80 15.47 5.49
N LYS A 143 -21.40 14.42 4.91
CA LYS A 143 -22.01 13.34 5.68
C LYS A 143 -20.97 12.26 5.95
N VAL A 144 -20.72 11.98 7.23
CA VAL A 144 -19.80 10.94 7.66
C VAL A 144 -20.53 9.86 8.45
N ILE A 145 -20.25 8.61 8.12
CA ILE A 145 -20.72 7.44 8.85
C ILE A 145 -19.51 6.83 9.54
N VAL A 146 -19.56 6.70 10.85
CA VAL A 146 -18.57 5.99 11.65
C VAL A 146 -19.19 4.70 12.15
N MET A 147 -18.56 3.57 11.82
CA MET A 147 -18.98 2.23 12.26
C MET A 147 -17.92 1.68 13.19
N ASP A 148 -18.23 1.53 14.47
CA ASP A 148 -17.39 0.85 15.44
C ASP A 148 -17.86 -0.60 15.58
N HIS A 149 -17.11 -1.53 14.97
CA HIS A 149 -17.42 -2.96 15.00
C HIS A 149 -17.06 -3.61 16.33
N THR A 150 -16.26 -2.95 17.16
CA THR A 150 -15.90 -3.43 18.50
C THR A 150 -17.06 -3.24 19.47
N ASN A 151 -17.72 -2.09 19.37
CA ASN A 151 -18.86 -1.73 20.23
C ASN A 151 -20.22 -1.96 19.55
N GLU A 152 -20.23 -2.45 18.31
CA GLU A 152 -21.43 -2.66 17.47
C GLU A 152 -22.27 -1.37 17.31
N THR A 153 -21.62 -0.22 17.20
CA THR A 153 -22.29 1.08 17.06
C THR A 153 -22.08 1.70 15.67
N MET A 154 -23.10 2.41 15.19
CA MET A 154 -23.01 3.22 13.97
C MET A 154 -23.53 4.61 14.28
N THR A 155 -22.73 5.63 13.97
CA THR A 155 -23.10 7.04 14.10
C THR A 155 -23.06 7.72 12.75
N GLU A 156 -23.99 8.66 12.55
CA GLU A 156 -24.01 9.55 11.40
C GLU A 156 -23.78 10.97 11.92
N GLU A 157 -22.79 11.64 11.35
CA GLU A 157 -22.39 12.98 11.74
C GLU A 157 -22.12 13.86 10.50
N TYR A 158 -22.24 15.16 10.70
CA TYR A 158 -21.92 16.15 9.68
C TYR A 158 -20.62 16.83 10.03
N GLU A 159 -19.60 16.66 9.18
CA GLU A 159 -18.27 17.21 9.37
C GLU A 159 -17.83 17.98 8.13
N GLU A 160 -17.19 19.13 8.32
CA GLU A 160 -16.69 19.92 7.19
C GLU A 160 -15.41 19.35 6.58
N ASP A 161 -14.61 18.66 7.39
CA ASP A 161 -13.42 17.92 6.98
C ASP A 161 -13.43 16.53 7.66
N PRO A 162 -13.87 15.48 6.95
CA PRO A 162 -13.92 14.13 7.50
C PRO A 162 -12.56 13.57 7.95
N MET A 163 -11.42 14.11 7.47
CA MET A 163 -10.08 13.67 7.91
C MET A 163 -9.77 14.08 9.36
N GLU A 164 -10.53 15.01 9.95
CA GLU A 164 -10.37 15.38 11.35
C GLU A 164 -10.83 14.28 12.32
N ILE A 165 -11.75 13.40 11.91
CA ILE A 165 -12.20 12.27 12.75
C ILE A 165 -11.08 11.27 13.01
N PRO A 166 -10.45 10.63 11.98
CA PRO A 166 -9.35 9.71 12.22
C PRO A 166 -8.15 10.42 12.87
N ARG A 167 -7.91 11.71 12.58
CA ARG A 167 -6.90 12.52 13.26
C ARG A 167 -7.14 12.59 14.77
N LYS A 168 -8.32 13.04 15.23
CA LYS A 168 -8.68 13.17 16.66
C LYS A 168 -8.64 11.82 17.38
N ILE A 169 -8.98 10.73 16.70
CA ILE A 169 -8.84 9.37 17.25
C ILE A 169 -7.35 9.02 17.40
N SER A 170 -6.55 9.31 16.38
CA SER A 170 -5.11 9.02 16.36
C SER A 170 -4.31 9.80 17.41
N GLU A 171 -4.72 11.04 17.72
CA GLU A 171 -4.07 11.88 18.75
C GLU A 171 -4.17 11.28 20.16
N LYS A 172 -5.11 10.36 20.40
CA LYS A 172 -5.26 9.67 21.68
C LYS A 172 -4.31 8.47 21.79
N TRP A 173 -3.63 8.09 20.71
CA TRP A 173 -2.79 6.91 20.68
C TRP A 173 -1.41 7.18 21.25
N ASN A 174 -0.95 6.25 22.07
CA ASN A 174 0.34 6.29 22.72
C ASN A 174 0.91 4.87 22.72
N PRO A 175 1.47 4.42 21.58
CA PRO A 175 2.05 3.09 21.45
C PRO A 175 3.36 2.96 22.23
N ASP A 176 3.60 1.79 22.80
CA ASP A 176 4.85 1.52 23.51
C ASP A 176 6.06 1.57 22.55
N PRO A 177 7.01 2.49 22.74
CA PRO A 177 8.11 2.69 21.81
C PRO A 177 9.14 1.55 21.81
N LEU A 178 9.24 0.76 22.88
CA LEU A 178 10.13 -0.41 22.95
C LEU A 178 9.52 -1.58 22.18
N LEU A 179 8.23 -1.84 22.38
CA LEU A 179 7.54 -2.94 21.68
C LEU A 179 7.41 -2.66 20.18
N VAL A 180 7.25 -1.40 19.78
CA VAL A 180 7.25 -1.00 18.36
C VAL A 180 8.57 -1.29 17.66
N GLN A 181 9.72 -1.21 18.37
CA GLN A 181 11.04 -1.48 17.76
C GLN A 181 11.23 -2.94 17.36
N ASP A 182 10.45 -3.86 17.96
CA ASP A 182 10.50 -5.29 17.63
C ASP A 182 9.65 -5.64 16.39
N LEU A 183 8.84 -4.69 15.89
CA LEU A 183 8.03 -4.89 14.70
C LEU A 183 8.83 -4.67 13.41
N PRO A 184 8.42 -5.27 12.28
CA PRO A 184 9.01 -4.98 10.98
C PRO A 184 8.95 -3.48 10.63
N ASP A 185 9.92 -2.98 9.87
CA ASP A 185 9.89 -1.60 9.34
C ASP A 185 8.90 -1.47 8.16
N ALA A 186 7.64 -1.75 8.45
CA ALA A 186 6.51 -1.75 7.54
C ALA A 186 5.26 -1.24 8.28
N PHE A 187 4.15 -1.08 7.54
CA PHE A 187 2.87 -0.82 8.19
C PHE A 187 2.46 -2.03 9.03
N CYS A 188 2.31 -1.82 10.34
CA CYS A 188 2.01 -2.89 11.30
C CYS A 188 0.64 -2.75 11.96
N GLY A 189 -0.23 -1.85 11.48
CA GLY A 189 -1.56 -1.58 12.05
C GLY A 189 -1.87 -0.09 12.08
N GLY A 190 -3.15 0.26 12.01
CA GLY A 190 -3.65 1.64 11.95
C GLY A 190 -4.72 1.82 10.88
N TRP A 191 -4.86 3.04 10.36
CA TRP A 191 -5.84 3.35 9.32
C TRP A 191 -5.36 2.90 7.95
N VAL A 192 -6.23 2.22 7.18
CA VAL A 192 -6.01 1.89 5.77
C VAL A 192 -7.27 2.19 4.97
N GLY A 193 -7.10 2.75 3.78
CA GLY A 193 -8.21 2.96 2.86
C GLY A 193 -7.84 3.84 1.69
N PHE A 194 -8.80 4.62 1.22
CA PHE A 194 -8.61 5.54 0.10
C PHE A 194 -9.21 6.91 0.35
N PHE A 195 -8.64 7.89 -0.33
CA PHE A 195 -9.06 9.28 -0.42
C PHE A 195 -9.31 9.56 -1.90
N SER A 196 -10.52 9.92 -2.28
CA SER A 196 -10.85 10.30 -3.66
C SER A 196 -10.13 11.61 -4.05
N TYR A 197 -10.05 11.90 -5.34
CA TYR A 197 -9.62 13.23 -5.83
C TYR A 197 -10.46 14.34 -5.21
N ASP A 198 -11.75 14.08 -5.02
CA ASP A 198 -12.72 15.02 -4.47
C ASP A 198 -12.50 15.36 -2.99
N THR A 199 -11.63 14.63 -2.26
CA THR A 199 -11.22 15.04 -0.91
C THR A 199 -10.55 16.41 -0.86
N VAL A 200 -9.98 16.89 -1.97
CA VAL A 200 -9.46 18.26 -2.07
C VAL A 200 -10.51 19.33 -1.77
N ARG A 201 -11.79 19.03 -1.99
CA ARG A 201 -12.91 19.96 -1.77
C ARG A 201 -13.13 20.26 -0.28
N TYR A 202 -12.69 19.36 0.62
CA TYR A 202 -12.67 19.61 2.06
C TYR A 202 -11.58 20.64 2.44
N VAL A 203 -10.54 20.78 1.63
CA VAL A 203 -9.44 21.74 1.87
C VAL A 203 -9.70 23.04 1.13
N GLU A 204 -9.94 22.98 -0.17
CA GLU A 204 -10.12 24.13 -1.07
C GLU A 204 -11.59 24.58 -1.16
N LYS A 205 -12.31 24.61 -0.03
CA LYS A 205 -13.77 24.81 0.06
C LYS A 205 -14.32 26.00 -0.73
N ARG A 206 -13.56 27.10 -0.78
CA ARG A 206 -13.97 28.34 -1.46
C ARG A 206 -13.85 28.27 -2.97
N LYS A 207 -12.87 27.51 -3.47
CA LYS A 207 -12.51 27.44 -4.89
C LYS A 207 -13.13 26.22 -5.56
N LEU A 208 -13.24 25.11 -4.82
CA LEU A 208 -13.78 23.85 -5.29
C LEU A 208 -14.91 23.33 -4.38
N PRO A 209 -16.01 24.09 -4.19
CA PRO A 209 -17.13 23.58 -3.39
C PRO A 209 -17.79 22.37 -4.06
N PHE A 210 -18.35 21.46 -3.26
CA PHE A 210 -19.13 20.31 -3.77
C PHE A 210 -20.29 20.72 -4.68
N SER A 211 -20.93 21.87 -4.41
CA SER A 211 -22.04 22.39 -5.23
C SER A 211 -21.67 22.80 -6.66
N LYS A 212 -20.37 22.92 -6.96
CA LYS A 212 -19.86 23.20 -8.31
C LYS A 212 -19.10 22.02 -8.92
N ALA A 213 -19.06 20.88 -8.23
CA ALA A 213 -18.40 19.70 -8.76
C ALA A 213 -19.12 19.23 -10.04
N PRO A 214 -18.40 18.55 -10.96
CA PRO A 214 -19.01 17.81 -12.06
C PRO A 214 -20.02 16.77 -11.56
N GLU A 215 -20.79 16.19 -12.47
CA GLU A 215 -21.79 15.17 -12.10
C GLU A 215 -21.12 13.96 -11.42
N ASP A 216 -21.71 13.50 -10.31
CA ASP A 216 -21.31 12.27 -9.63
C ASP A 216 -22.14 11.08 -10.14
N ASP A 217 -21.63 10.44 -11.19
CA ASP A 217 -22.31 9.35 -11.88
C ASP A 217 -22.11 7.96 -11.25
N ARG A 218 -21.17 7.82 -10.30
CA ARG A 218 -20.87 6.54 -9.64
C ARG A 218 -21.31 6.49 -8.18
N ASN A 219 -21.55 7.65 -7.56
CA ASN A 219 -21.94 7.76 -6.16
C ASN A 219 -21.04 6.88 -5.26
N LEU A 220 -19.72 7.06 -5.37
CA LEU A 220 -18.72 6.41 -4.52
C LEU A 220 -18.37 7.31 -3.33
N PRO A 221 -17.85 6.77 -2.21
CA PRO A 221 -17.43 7.60 -1.10
C PRO A 221 -16.29 8.54 -1.53
N ASP A 222 -16.22 9.71 -0.93
CA ASP A 222 -15.07 10.59 -1.10
C ASP A 222 -13.88 10.09 -0.25
N MET A 223 -14.16 9.41 0.86
CA MET A 223 -13.17 8.77 1.70
C MET A 223 -13.74 7.49 2.33
N HIS A 224 -12.95 6.43 2.36
CA HIS A 224 -13.21 5.25 3.17
C HIS A 224 -11.93 4.85 3.89
N LEU A 225 -11.99 4.72 5.21
CA LEU A 225 -10.88 4.28 6.06
C LEU A 225 -11.37 3.18 6.98
N GLY A 226 -10.60 2.10 7.10
CA GLY A 226 -10.74 1.09 8.13
C GLY A 226 -9.59 1.18 9.14
N LEU A 227 -9.88 1.06 10.43
CA LEU A 227 -8.89 0.91 11.49
C LEU A 227 -8.58 -0.57 11.69
N TYR A 228 -7.37 -1.01 11.36
CA TYR A 228 -6.97 -2.40 11.44
C TYR A 228 -6.05 -2.62 12.64
N ASP A 229 -6.62 -3.22 13.69
CA ASP A 229 -5.88 -3.74 14.84
C ASP A 229 -5.13 -5.04 14.48
N ASP A 230 -5.63 -5.79 13.50
CA ASP A 230 -5.05 -7.04 13.00
C ASP A 230 -4.39 -6.85 11.64
N VAL A 231 -3.11 -7.22 11.52
CA VAL A 231 -2.41 -7.26 10.24
C VAL A 231 -1.44 -8.44 10.14
N ILE A 232 -1.20 -8.90 8.92
CA ILE A 232 -0.13 -9.84 8.61
C ILE A 232 0.91 -9.16 7.74
N VAL A 233 2.15 -9.09 8.23
CA VAL A 233 3.29 -8.53 7.52
C VAL A 233 4.23 -9.63 7.07
N PHE A 234 4.41 -9.80 5.76
CA PHE A 234 5.36 -10.75 5.18
C PHE A 234 6.70 -10.07 4.97
N ASP A 235 7.77 -10.61 5.53
CA ASP A 235 9.15 -10.25 5.20
C ASP A 235 9.70 -11.28 4.21
N HIS A 236 9.77 -10.89 2.93
CA HIS A 236 10.23 -11.75 1.84
C HIS A 236 11.74 -12.01 1.87
N VAL A 237 12.51 -11.18 2.57
CA VAL A 237 13.96 -11.37 2.73
C VAL A 237 14.23 -12.38 3.83
N GLU A 238 13.57 -12.23 4.98
CA GLU A 238 13.74 -13.12 6.13
C GLU A 238 12.90 -14.41 6.04
N LYS A 239 11.98 -14.52 5.08
CA LYS A 239 11.06 -15.65 4.87
C LYS A 239 10.14 -15.90 6.08
N LYS A 240 9.66 -14.81 6.66
CA LYS A 240 8.81 -14.78 7.85
C LYS A 240 7.50 -14.05 7.56
N ALA A 241 6.44 -14.43 8.27
CA ALA A 241 5.24 -13.63 8.40
C ALA A 241 5.02 -13.27 9.87
N TYR A 242 4.75 -12.01 10.13
CA TYR A 242 4.40 -11.46 11.43
C TYR A 242 2.88 -11.32 11.47
N VAL A 243 2.22 -12.12 12.28
CA VAL A 243 0.79 -11.99 12.59
C VAL A 243 0.70 -11.08 13.80
N ILE A 244 0.14 -9.88 13.63
CA ILE A 244 0.18 -8.80 14.61
C ILE A 244 -1.25 -8.45 15.01
N HIS A 245 -1.47 -8.29 16.32
CA HIS A 245 -2.69 -7.77 16.90
C HIS A 245 -2.37 -6.61 17.85
N TRP A 246 -3.09 -5.51 17.75
CA TRP A 246 -2.97 -4.35 18.64
C TRP A 246 -4.03 -4.38 19.74
N ILE A 247 -3.58 -4.40 20.98
CA ILE A 247 -4.45 -4.28 22.15
C ILE A 247 -4.61 -2.79 22.48
N ARG A 248 -5.85 -2.32 22.46
CA ARG A 248 -6.22 -0.96 22.86
C ARG A 248 -6.64 -0.94 24.32
N LEU A 249 -5.93 -0.16 25.14
CA LEU A 249 -6.22 0.02 26.56
C LEU A 249 -7.05 1.29 26.75
N ASP A 250 -8.33 1.14 27.01
CA ASP A 250 -9.29 2.24 27.24
C ASP A 250 -9.67 2.42 28.73
N GLY A 251 -9.07 1.61 29.61
CA GLY A 251 -9.36 1.60 31.05
C GLY A 251 -10.63 0.82 31.44
N SER A 252 -11.34 0.21 30.49
CA SER A 252 -12.54 -0.60 30.77
C SER A 252 -12.23 -1.93 31.46
N LEU A 253 -11.07 -2.51 31.15
CA LEU A 253 -10.60 -3.79 31.69
C LEU A 253 -9.25 -3.66 32.36
N PRO A 254 -8.97 -4.47 33.41
CA PRO A 254 -7.62 -4.64 33.93
C PRO A 254 -6.66 -5.11 32.84
N TYR A 255 -5.43 -4.63 32.89
CA TYR A 255 -4.39 -4.90 31.89
C TYR A 255 -4.21 -6.39 31.61
N GLU A 256 -4.13 -7.22 32.65
CA GLU A 256 -3.90 -8.67 32.53
C GLU A 256 -5.03 -9.37 31.76
N LYS A 257 -6.27 -8.88 31.94
CA LYS A 257 -7.43 -9.41 31.23
C LYS A 257 -7.45 -8.95 29.77
N ALA A 258 -7.15 -7.68 29.50
CA ALA A 258 -7.01 -7.17 28.14
C ALA A 258 -5.91 -7.93 27.37
N TYR A 259 -4.76 -8.15 28.02
CA TYR A 259 -3.66 -8.92 27.47
C TYR A 259 -4.04 -10.38 27.19
N SER A 260 -4.67 -11.06 28.14
CA SER A 260 -5.13 -12.44 27.95
C SER A 260 -6.13 -12.58 26.80
N ASN A 261 -7.06 -11.62 26.68
CA ASN A 261 -8.02 -11.59 25.57
C ASN A 261 -7.32 -11.37 24.23
N GLY A 262 -6.39 -10.40 24.16
CA GLY A 262 -5.60 -10.15 22.97
C GLY A 262 -4.78 -11.37 22.55
N MET A 263 -4.13 -12.06 23.49
CA MET A 263 -3.40 -13.29 23.20
C MET A 263 -4.30 -14.39 22.64
N GLN A 264 -5.49 -14.58 23.22
CA GLN A 264 -6.46 -15.54 22.68
C GLN A 264 -6.91 -15.17 21.27
N HIS A 265 -7.13 -13.88 21.00
CA HIS A 265 -7.47 -13.38 19.66
C HIS A 265 -6.33 -13.62 18.66
N LEU A 266 -5.09 -13.33 19.04
CA LEU A 266 -3.91 -13.57 18.22
C LEU A 266 -3.76 -15.07 17.86
N GLU A 267 -3.93 -15.98 18.83
CA GLU A 267 -3.86 -17.42 18.56
C GLU A 267 -4.99 -17.87 17.62
N ASN A 268 -6.20 -17.32 17.74
CA ASN A 268 -7.28 -17.58 16.79
C ASN A 268 -6.94 -17.07 15.37
N LEU A 269 -6.31 -15.90 15.26
CA LEU A 269 -5.86 -15.35 13.98
C LEU A 269 -4.78 -16.21 13.34
N VAL A 270 -3.81 -16.69 14.12
CA VAL A 270 -2.76 -17.62 13.64
C VAL A 270 -3.38 -18.96 13.21
N ALA A 271 -4.33 -19.50 13.97
CA ALA A 271 -5.03 -20.73 13.61
C ALA A 271 -5.79 -20.59 12.28
N LYS A 272 -6.42 -19.44 12.00
CA LYS A 272 -7.07 -19.18 10.70
C LYS A 272 -6.09 -19.25 9.51
N LEU A 273 -4.81 -18.96 9.73
CA LEU A 273 -3.78 -18.95 8.68
C LEU A 273 -3.13 -20.33 8.46
N HIS A 274 -3.13 -21.21 9.46
CA HIS A 274 -2.44 -22.51 9.41
C HIS A 274 -3.37 -23.73 9.41
N ASP A 275 -4.49 -23.69 10.14
CA ASP A 275 -5.29 -24.88 10.44
C ASP A 275 -6.52 -25.04 9.52
N ILE A 276 -6.78 -24.07 8.66
CA ILE A 276 -7.87 -24.11 7.68
C ILE A 276 -7.38 -24.82 6.41
N GLU A 277 -8.19 -25.70 5.82
CA GLU A 277 -7.96 -26.19 4.45
C GLU A 277 -7.80 -24.97 3.53
N PRO A 278 -6.59 -24.72 3.00
CA PRO A 278 -6.31 -23.46 2.33
C PRO A 278 -7.29 -23.25 1.17
N PRO A 279 -7.85 -22.04 1.02
CA PRO A 279 -8.82 -21.77 -0.01
C PRO A 279 -8.23 -22.12 -1.38
N LYS A 280 -9.00 -22.86 -2.18
CA LYS A 280 -8.57 -23.26 -3.52
C LYS A 280 -8.60 -22.04 -4.43
N LEU A 281 -7.41 -21.49 -4.70
CA LEU A 281 -7.24 -20.47 -5.72
C LEU A 281 -7.27 -21.11 -7.10
N ALA A 282 -7.92 -20.45 -8.06
CA ALA A 282 -7.80 -20.84 -9.46
C ALA A 282 -6.32 -20.84 -9.88
N ALA A 283 -5.85 -21.85 -10.61
CA ALA A 283 -4.44 -21.92 -11.01
C ALA A 283 -4.01 -20.65 -11.79
N GLY A 284 -4.93 -20.10 -12.58
CA GLY A 284 -4.69 -18.94 -13.43
C GLY A 284 -3.75 -19.24 -14.59
N ASN A 285 -3.81 -18.43 -15.64
CA ASN A 285 -2.84 -18.42 -16.73
C ASN A 285 -2.74 -16.99 -17.26
N VAL A 286 -1.52 -16.47 -17.37
CA VAL A 286 -1.24 -15.15 -17.93
C VAL A 286 -0.32 -15.32 -19.13
N ASN A 287 -0.80 -14.94 -20.31
CA ASN A 287 0.05 -14.82 -21.49
C ASN A 287 0.68 -13.43 -21.51
N LEU A 288 2.00 -13.36 -21.29
CA LEU A 288 2.78 -12.12 -21.30
C LEU A 288 3.04 -11.56 -22.71
N GLN A 289 2.43 -12.12 -23.76
CA GLN A 289 2.48 -11.52 -25.10
C GLN A 289 1.65 -10.22 -25.13
N THR A 290 2.27 -9.13 -24.68
CA THR A 290 1.72 -7.76 -24.64
C THR A 290 1.35 -7.18 -26.01
N ARG A 291 1.59 -7.90 -27.10
CA ARG A 291 1.18 -7.54 -28.46
C ARG A 291 -0.25 -7.93 -28.81
N GLN A 292 -0.86 -8.82 -28.02
CA GLN A 292 -2.28 -9.12 -28.16
C GLN A 292 -3.07 -8.08 -27.37
N PHE A 293 -3.47 -7.01 -28.06
CA PHE A 293 -4.42 -6.07 -27.50
C PHE A 293 -5.77 -6.77 -27.37
N GLY A 294 -6.40 -6.64 -26.20
CA GLY A 294 -7.78 -7.05 -26.04
C GLY A 294 -8.71 -6.25 -26.97
N PRO A 295 -10.02 -6.58 -26.98
CA PRO A 295 -11.00 -5.76 -27.68
C PRO A 295 -10.86 -4.29 -27.30
N THR A 296 -10.94 -3.39 -28.28
CA THR A 296 -10.86 -1.96 -28.07
C THR A 296 -11.85 -1.51 -27.00
N LEU A 297 -11.41 -0.64 -26.09
CA LEU A 297 -12.30 0.01 -25.13
C LEU A 297 -13.20 0.98 -25.90
N THR A 298 -14.48 0.62 -26.03
CA THR A 298 -15.46 1.42 -26.78
C THR A 298 -16.33 2.31 -25.90
N ASN A 299 -16.44 2.00 -24.60
CA ASN A 299 -17.23 2.76 -23.65
C ASN A 299 -16.34 3.77 -22.92
N SER A 300 -16.37 5.02 -23.38
CA SER A 300 -15.74 6.18 -22.74
C SER A 300 -16.84 7.15 -22.29
N ASN A 301 -16.61 7.87 -21.20
CA ASN A 301 -17.51 8.94 -20.76
C ASN A 301 -17.43 10.22 -21.63
N VAL A 302 -16.44 10.30 -22.53
CA VAL A 302 -16.27 11.37 -23.51
C VAL A 302 -15.90 10.80 -24.88
N THR A 303 -16.35 11.47 -25.93
CA THR A 303 -15.94 11.17 -27.31
C THR A 303 -14.51 11.67 -27.60
N CYS A 304 -13.93 11.17 -28.70
CA CYS A 304 -12.62 11.60 -29.15
C CYS A 304 -12.60 13.10 -29.51
N GLU A 305 -13.68 13.58 -30.12
CA GLU A 305 -13.88 14.96 -30.53
C GLU A 305 -13.99 15.88 -29.31
N GLU A 306 -14.86 15.55 -28.34
CA GLU A 306 -15.00 16.32 -27.10
C GLU A 306 -13.69 16.41 -26.32
N TYR A 307 -12.94 15.29 -26.22
CA TYR A 307 -11.65 15.30 -25.54
C TYR A 307 -10.64 16.21 -26.26
N LYS A 308 -10.59 16.18 -27.59
CA LYS A 308 -9.72 17.08 -28.37
C LYS A 308 -10.10 18.54 -28.18
N GLU A 309 -11.39 18.85 -28.13
CA GLU A 309 -11.88 20.20 -27.86
C GLU A 309 -11.46 20.68 -26.47
N ALA A 310 -11.58 19.82 -25.45
CA ALA A 310 -11.10 20.11 -24.10
C ALA A 310 -9.58 20.38 -24.08
N VAL A 311 -8.78 19.62 -24.83
CA VAL A 311 -7.34 19.90 -24.99
C VAL A 311 -7.08 21.24 -25.67
N VAL A 312 -7.86 21.62 -26.69
CA VAL A 312 -7.72 22.93 -27.35
C VAL A 312 -8.03 24.07 -26.37
N LYS A 313 -9.14 23.99 -25.62
CA LYS A 313 -9.49 24.96 -24.57
C LYS A 313 -8.41 25.06 -23.49
N ALA A 314 -7.89 23.93 -23.03
CA ALA A 314 -6.77 23.90 -22.08
C ALA A 314 -5.54 24.64 -22.61
N LYS A 315 -5.21 24.49 -23.90
CA LYS A 315 -4.10 25.23 -24.52
C LYS A 315 -4.36 26.73 -24.62
N GLU A 316 -5.61 27.15 -24.82
CA GLU A 316 -5.98 28.57 -24.79
C GLU A 316 -5.74 29.17 -23.40
N HIS A 317 -6.11 28.47 -22.33
CA HIS A 317 -5.78 28.88 -20.95
C HIS A 317 -4.28 28.95 -20.68
N ILE A 318 -3.49 28.03 -21.26
CA ILE A 318 -2.02 28.10 -21.18
C ILE A 318 -1.48 29.36 -21.87
N LEU A 319 -1.97 29.67 -23.08
CA LEU A 319 -1.56 30.85 -23.83
C LEU A 319 -2.01 32.17 -23.17
N ALA A 320 -3.16 32.16 -22.49
CA ALA A 320 -3.66 33.29 -21.71
C ALA A 320 -2.86 33.52 -20.41
N GLY A 321 -2.07 32.53 -19.98
CA GLY A 321 -1.30 32.59 -18.74
C GLY A 321 -2.07 32.20 -17.48
N ASP A 322 -3.25 31.57 -17.63
CA ASP A 322 -4.04 31.08 -16.48
C ASP A 322 -3.36 29.90 -15.78
N ILE A 323 -2.71 29.04 -16.57
CA ILE A 323 -2.02 27.81 -16.14
C ILE A 323 -0.76 27.59 -16.98
N PHE A 324 0.24 26.91 -16.41
CA PHE A 324 1.38 26.37 -17.14
C PHE A 324 1.08 24.98 -17.70
N GLN A 325 0.35 24.16 -16.93
CA GLN A 325 -0.07 22.83 -17.32
C GLN A 325 -1.39 22.44 -16.68
N ILE A 326 -2.07 21.48 -17.31
CA ILE A 326 -3.27 20.81 -16.84
C ILE A 326 -3.24 19.36 -17.30
N VAL A 327 -3.72 18.47 -16.45
CA VAL A 327 -3.79 17.04 -16.71
C VAL A 327 -5.25 16.65 -16.81
N LEU A 328 -5.79 16.67 -18.03
CA LEU A 328 -7.13 16.18 -18.32
C LEU A 328 -7.16 14.66 -18.37
N SER A 329 -8.32 14.10 -18.06
CA SER A 329 -8.55 12.67 -18.01
C SER A 329 -9.89 12.30 -18.62
N GLN A 330 -10.04 11.02 -18.96
CA GLN A 330 -11.30 10.41 -19.36
C GLN A 330 -11.40 9.03 -18.75
N ARG A 331 -12.62 8.53 -18.56
CA ARG A 331 -12.89 7.24 -17.95
C ARG A 331 -13.31 6.24 -19.01
N PHE A 332 -12.61 5.12 -19.05
CA PHE A 332 -13.01 3.95 -19.83
C PHE A 332 -13.69 2.91 -18.93
N GLU A 333 -14.70 2.25 -19.48
CA GLU A 333 -15.47 1.25 -18.77
C GLU A 333 -15.52 -0.07 -19.52
N ARG A 334 -15.55 -1.16 -18.76
CA ARG A 334 -15.72 -2.50 -19.30
C ARG A 334 -16.53 -3.37 -18.35
N ARG A 335 -17.53 -4.06 -18.87
CA ARG A 335 -18.24 -5.12 -18.16
C ARG A 335 -17.42 -6.40 -18.20
N THR A 336 -17.29 -7.07 -17.06
CA THR A 336 -16.52 -8.30 -16.93
C THR A 336 -17.18 -9.24 -15.91
N PHE A 337 -17.01 -10.53 -16.12
CA PHE A 337 -17.36 -11.57 -15.15
C PHE A 337 -16.16 -12.01 -14.30
N ALA A 338 -14.95 -11.50 -14.62
CA ALA A 338 -13.76 -11.80 -13.87
C ALA A 338 -13.89 -11.30 -12.43
N ASP A 339 -13.51 -12.14 -11.47
CA ASP A 339 -13.43 -11.72 -10.09
C ASP A 339 -12.34 -10.64 -9.93
N PRO A 340 -12.60 -9.53 -9.21
CA PRO A 340 -11.62 -8.46 -9.03
C PRO A 340 -10.28 -8.96 -8.46
N PHE A 341 -10.29 -9.98 -7.60
CA PHE A 341 -9.05 -10.52 -7.05
C PHE A 341 -8.24 -11.30 -8.09
N GLU A 342 -8.90 -11.98 -9.03
CA GLU A 342 -8.21 -12.64 -10.14
C GLU A 342 -7.59 -11.60 -11.09
N VAL A 343 -8.25 -10.44 -11.27
CA VAL A 343 -7.68 -9.30 -11.99
C VAL A 343 -6.45 -8.77 -11.26
N TYR A 344 -6.48 -8.63 -9.94
CA TYR A 344 -5.32 -8.27 -9.13
C TYR A 344 -4.18 -9.29 -9.29
N ARG A 345 -4.48 -10.60 -9.16
CA ARG A 345 -3.50 -11.68 -9.35
C ARG A 345 -2.82 -11.62 -10.71
N ALA A 346 -3.57 -11.36 -11.78
CA ALA A 346 -3.03 -11.18 -13.11
C ALA A 346 -2.19 -9.89 -13.22
N LEU A 347 -2.66 -8.77 -12.64
CA LEU A 347 -1.97 -7.49 -12.68
C LEU A 347 -0.60 -7.53 -11.99
N ARG A 348 -0.47 -8.26 -10.87
CA ARG A 348 0.82 -8.51 -10.20
C ARG A 348 1.87 -9.13 -11.12
N VAL A 349 1.44 -9.94 -12.09
CA VAL A 349 2.32 -10.62 -13.04
C VAL A 349 2.61 -9.72 -14.24
N VAL A 350 1.59 -9.03 -14.77
CA VAL A 350 1.71 -8.22 -16.00
C VAL A 350 2.40 -6.89 -15.76
N ASN A 351 2.09 -6.20 -14.66
CA ASN A 351 2.57 -4.84 -14.39
C ASN A 351 2.94 -4.63 -12.91
N PRO A 352 3.94 -5.37 -12.39
CA PRO A 352 4.44 -5.17 -11.04
C PRO A 352 4.95 -3.73 -10.87
N SER A 353 4.45 -3.04 -9.84
CA SER A 353 4.73 -1.61 -9.58
C SER A 353 5.05 -1.39 -8.09
N PRO A 354 5.71 -0.27 -7.71
CA PRO A 354 6.04 0.02 -6.31
C PRO A 354 4.86 0.02 -5.35
N TYR A 355 3.65 0.33 -5.85
CA TYR A 355 2.42 0.32 -5.08
C TYR A 355 1.38 -0.58 -5.75
N MET A 356 1.40 -1.86 -5.39
CA MET A 356 0.35 -2.81 -5.76
C MET A 356 -0.69 -2.87 -4.66
N GLY A 357 -1.96 -2.71 -5.01
CA GLY A 357 -3.05 -2.75 -4.03
C GLY A 357 -4.26 -3.51 -4.50
N TYR A 358 -4.77 -4.39 -3.63
CA TYR A 358 -6.14 -4.85 -3.65
C TYR A 358 -6.80 -4.27 -2.40
N LEU A 359 -7.75 -3.34 -2.57
CA LEU A 359 -8.43 -2.68 -1.46
C LEU A 359 -9.94 -2.84 -1.66
N GLN A 360 -10.60 -3.52 -0.74
CA GLN A 360 -12.05 -3.53 -0.65
C GLN A 360 -12.47 -2.41 0.31
N ALA A 361 -13.27 -1.49 -0.19
CA ALA A 361 -13.86 -0.39 0.55
C ALA A 361 -15.39 -0.42 0.35
N ARG A 362 -16.14 0.27 1.20
CA ARG A 362 -17.60 0.32 1.04
C ARG A 362 -17.98 0.93 -0.31
N GLY A 363 -18.76 0.20 -1.10
CA GLY A 363 -19.23 0.63 -2.43
C GLY A 363 -18.25 0.37 -3.59
N CYS A 364 -16.98 0.01 -3.33
CA CYS A 364 -16.07 -0.36 -4.42
C CYS A 364 -14.86 -1.21 -4.01
N ILE A 365 -14.33 -1.95 -4.97
CA ILE A 365 -13.04 -2.63 -4.88
C ILE A 365 -12.05 -1.95 -5.81
N MET A 366 -10.89 -1.57 -5.29
CA MET A 366 -9.79 -0.97 -6.03
C MET A 366 -8.70 -2.00 -6.29
N VAL A 367 -8.33 -2.15 -7.57
CA VAL A 367 -7.22 -2.99 -8.03
C VAL A 367 -6.18 -2.08 -8.67
N ALA A 368 -5.08 -1.82 -7.94
CA ALA A 368 -4.10 -0.79 -8.27
C ALA A 368 -2.70 -1.36 -8.59
N SER A 369 -2.02 -0.70 -9.53
CA SER A 369 -0.60 -0.91 -9.86
C SER A 369 0.10 0.44 -10.05
N SER A 370 0.07 1.25 -9.00
CA SER A 370 0.54 2.63 -9.08
C SER A 370 2.07 2.72 -9.11
N PRO A 371 2.65 3.51 -10.05
CA PRO A 371 4.08 3.76 -10.08
C PRO A 371 4.52 4.88 -9.12
N GLU A 372 3.57 5.65 -8.58
CA GLU A 372 3.83 6.96 -7.99
C GLU A 372 3.28 7.08 -6.57
N ILE A 373 4.09 7.66 -5.69
CA ILE A 373 3.71 8.02 -4.33
C ILE A 373 2.96 9.36 -4.35
N LEU A 374 1.90 9.46 -3.56
CA LEU A 374 1.23 10.75 -3.32
C LEU A 374 2.03 11.53 -2.27
N THR A 375 2.19 10.94 -1.09
CA THR A 375 3.01 11.48 -0.01
C THR A 375 3.36 10.39 1.00
N LYS A 376 4.49 10.56 1.69
CA LYS A 376 4.91 9.69 2.78
C LYS A 376 5.45 10.51 3.94
N VAL A 377 5.12 10.07 5.14
CA VAL A 377 5.70 10.57 6.39
C VAL A 377 6.30 9.38 7.11
N LYS A 378 7.60 9.43 7.37
CA LYS A 378 8.30 8.40 8.14
C LYS A 378 9.15 9.08 9.19
N GLN A 379 8.88 8.83 10.48
CA GLN A 379 9.61 9.45 11.59
C GLN A 379 9.71 10.98 11.42
N ASN A 380 8.57 11.64 11.20
CA ASN A 380 8.45 13.08 10.94
C ASN A 380 9.17 13.60 9.67
N LYS A 381 9.76 12.73 8.85
CA LYS A 381 10.30 13.11 7.54
C LYS A 381 9.21 12.98 6.48
N ILE A 382 8.82 14.10 5.89
CA ILE A 382 7.93 14.17 4.73
C ILE A 382 8.74 13.83 3.49
N VAL A 383 8.17 13.01 2.61
CA VAL A 383 8.75 12.63 1.32
C VAL A 383 7.68 12.77 0.24
N ASN A 384 7.98 13.59 -0.77
CA ASN A 384 7.23 13.68 -2.00
C ASN A 384 8.17 13.35 -3.18
N ARG A 385 7.70 12.54 -4.12
CA ARG A 385 8.51 12.08 -5.26
C ARG A 385 7.75 12.29 -6.56
N PRO A 386 7.81 13.49 -7.14
CA PRO A 386 7.19 13.74 -8.44
C PRO A 386 7.86 12.90 -9.52
N LEU A 387 7.04 12.30 -10.37
CA LEU A 387 7.45 11.57 -11.56
C LEU A 387 6.94 12.32 -12.81
N ALA A 388 7.82 12.54 -13.77
CA ALA A 388 7.48 13.08 -15.08
C ALA A 388 8.43 12.49 -16.12
N GLY A 389 8.27 12.84 -17.41
CA GLY A 389 9.19 12.41 -18.44
C GLY A 389 9.21 10.89 -18.63
N THR A 390 8.47 10.37 -19.61
CA THR A 390 8.40 8.93 -19.85
C THR A 390 9.17 8.53 -21.10
N SER A 391 10.00 7.51 -21.00
CA SER A 391 10.57 6.81 -22.15
C SER A 391 10.35 5.30 -22.02
N LYS A 392 10.26 4.60 -23.16
CA LYS A 392 10.20 3.13 -23.17
C LYS A 392 11.54 2.55 -22.72
N ARG A 393 11.55 1.31 -22.23
CA ARG A 393 12.82 0.58 -22.02
C ARG A 393 13.47 0.20 -23.36
N GLY A 394 14.79 0.23 -23.40
CA GLY A 394 15.59 -0.25 -24.54
C GLY A 394 15.50 -1.77 -24.70
N LYS A 395 15.74 -2.27 -25.91
CA LYS A 395 15.82 -3.72 -26.16
C LYS A 395 17.07 -4.36 -25.55
N ASP A 396 18.11 -3.56 -25.38
CA ASP A 396 19.38 -3.91 -24.75
C ASP A 396 19.89 -2.73 -23.89
N GLU A 397 20.94 -2.95 -23.11
CA GLU A 397 21.50 -1.94 -22.21
C GLU A 397 22.05 -0.70 -22.93
N VAL A 398 22.49 -0.85 -24.19
CA VAL A 398 23.06 0.25 -24.97
C VAL A 398 21.93 1.17 -25.43
N GLU A 399 20.85 0.60 -25.97
CA GLU A 399 19.65 1.33 -26.31
C GLU A 399 18.99 1.96 -25.08
N ASP A 400 18.96 1.27 -23.93
CA ASP A 400 18.36 1.77 -22.69
C ASP A 400 19.09 3.02 -22.18
N LYS A 401 20.44 3.01 -22.18
CA LYS A 401 21.27 4.18 -21.82
C LYS A 401 21.15 5.33 -22.83
N ARG A 402 20.98 5.03 -24.12
CA ARG A 402 20.73 6.06 -25.13
C ARG A 402 19.37 6.74 -24.89
N LEU A 403 18.32 5.96 -24.64
CA LEU A 403 16.97 6.48 -24.37
C LEU A 403 16.92 7.30 -23.08
N GLU A 404 17.67 6.89 -22.06
CA GLU A 404 17.87 7.65 -20.83
C GLU A 404 18.48 9.04 -21.12
N LYS A 405 19.56 9.08 -21.89
CA LYS A 405 20.22 10.33 -22.27
C LYS A 405 19.29 11.22 -23.09
N GLU A 406 18.58 10.65 -24.07
CA GLU A 406 17.60 11.38 -24.88
C GLU A 406 16.45 11.97 -24.04
N LEU A 407 16.02 11.25 -22.99
CA LEU A 407 15.00 11.74 -22.08
C LEU A 407 15.50 12.92 -21.24
N LEU A 408 16.73 12.85 -20.73
CA LEU A 408 17.36 13.92 -19.95
C LEU A 408 17.81 15.13 -20.78
N GLU A 409 18.01 14.97 -22.09
CA GLU A 409 18.30 16.06 -23.03
C GLU A 409 17.03 16.72 -23.58
N ASN A 410 15.85 16.13 -23.34
CA ASN A 410 14.59 16.70 -23.79
C ASN A 410 14.17 17.89 -22.92
N GLU A 411 14.43 19.10 -23.42
CA GLU A 411 14.14 20.36 -22.73
C GLU A 411 12.69 20.48 -22.26
N LYS A 412 11.72 19.99 -23.07
CA LYS A 412 10.30 20.02 -22.70
C LYS A 412 10.04 19.15 -21.47
N GLN A 413 10.52 17.91 -21.47
CA GLN A 413 10.29 16.95 -20.37
C GLN A 413 11.00 17.42 -19.09
N CYS A 414 12.21 17.97 -19.22
CA CYS A 414 12.94 18.51 -18.08
C CYS A 414 12.25 19.75 -17.48
N ALA A 415 11.72 20.65 -18.32
CA ALA A 415 10.99 21.83 -17.85
C ALA A 415 9.69 21.43 -17.11
N GLU A 416 8.93 20.48 -17.66
CA GLU A 416 7.73 19.93 -17.02
C GLU A 416 8.07 19.30 -15.67
N HIS A 417 9.14 18.51 -15.61
CA HIS A 417 9.60 17.88 -14.38
C HIS A 417 10.02 18.90 -13.32
N ILE A 418 10.82 19.89 -13.68
CA ILE A 418 11.30 20.94 -12.75
C ILE A 418 10.11 21.71 -12.15
N MET A 419 9.10 22.02 -12.96
CA MET A 419 7.87 22.66 -12.49
C MET A 419 7.14 21.79 -11.47
N LEU A 420 7.07 20.46 -11.68
CA LEU A 420 6.49 19.53 -10.72
C LEU A 420 7.31 19.41 -9.43
N VAL A 421 8.65 19.48 -9.52
CA VAL A 421 9.52 19.59 -8.34
C VAL A 421 9.21 20.86 -7.56
N ASP A 422 8.98 21.98 -8.24
CA ASP A 422 8.61 23.24 -7.59
C ASP A 422 7.28 23.13 -6.85
N LEU A 423 6.26 22.54 -7.48
CA LEU A 423 4.99 22.25 -6.83
C LEU A 423 5.15 21.34 -5.61
N GLY A 424 5.90 20.25 -5.73
CA GLY A 424 6.19 19.35 -4.61
C GLY A 424 6.92 20.06 -3.47
N ARG A 425 7.84 20.98 -3.78
CA ARG A 425 8.52 21.83 -2.78
C ARG A 425 7.54 22.76 -2.08
N ASN A 426 6.59 23.34 -2.81
CA ASN A 426 5.57 24.22 -2.23
C ASN A 426 4.60 23.44 -1.34
N ASP A 427 4.20 22.22 -1.73
CA ASP A 427 3.32 21.37 -0.93
C ASP A 427 3.99 20.91 0.37
N VAL A 428 5.24 20.41 0.29
CA VAL A 428 6.03 20.04 1.48
C VAL A 428 6.28 21.28 2.35
N GLY A 429 6.57 22.43 1.75
CA GLY A 429 6.85 23.68 2.46
C GLY A 429 5.69 24.24 3.28
N LYS A 430 4.43 23.89 2.98
CA LYS A 430 3.27 24.32 3.78
C LYS A 430 3.25 23.72 5.19
N VAL A 431 3.83 22.53 5.36
CA VAL A 431 3.73 21.71 6.59
C VAL A 431 5.10 21.37 7.19
N ALA A 432 6.19 21.74 6.53
CA ALA A 432 7.54 21.48 6.99
C ALA A 432 8.10 22.64 7.85
N LYS A 433 9.05 22.34 8.73
CA LYS A 433 9.82 23.32 9.50
C LYS A 433 10.58 24.24 8.55
N TYR A 434 10.65 25.52 8.88
CA TYR A 434 11.37 26.51 8.07
C TYR A 434 12.82 26.08 7.82
N GLY A 435 13.26 26.14 6.55
CA GLY A 435 14.62 25.75 6.15
C GLY A 435 14.89 24.25 6.08
N SER A 436 13.94 23.37 6.43
CA SER A 436 14.12 21.92 6.36
C SER A 436 13.89 21.32 4.97
N VAL A 437 13.17 22.03 4.10
CA VAL A 437 12.79 21.52 2.77
C VAL A 437 14.00 21.38 1.85
N LYS A 438 14.24 20.18 1.33
CA LYS A 438 15.39 19.84 0.49
C LYS A 438 14.99 18.98 -0.71
N VAL A 439 15.59 19.26 -1.86
CA VAL A 439 15.55 18.36 -3.02
C VAL A 439 16.76 17.43 -2.92
N GLU A 440 16.56 16.22 -2.39
CA GLU A 440 17.65 15.26 -2.15
C GLU A 440 18.17 14.62 -3.44
N LYS A 441 17.28 14.38 -4.39
CA LYS A 441 17.59 13.85 -5.73
C LYS A 441 16.85 14.69 -6.76
N LEU A 442 17.55 15.11 -7.80
CA LEU A 442 17.00 15.93 -8.88
C LEU A 442 17.22 15.23 -10.23
N MET A 443 16.15 15.00 -10.97
CA MET A 443 16.15 14.42 -12.32
C MET A 443 16.91 13.09 -12.43
N ASN A 444 16.73 12.21 -11.44
CA ASN A 444 17.25 10.85 -11.49
C ASN A 444 16.35 9.96 -12.36
N ILE A 445 16.92 8.96 -13.02
CA ILE A 445 16.13 8.04 -13.85
C ILE A 445 15.74 6.80 -13.05
N GLU A 446 14.45 6.58 -12.91
CA GLU A 446 13.87 5.38 -12.33
C GLU A 446 13.41 4.44 -13.44
N ARG A 447 13.91 3.19 -13.42
CA ARG A 447 13.61 2.17 -14.42
C ARG A 447 12.57 1.20 -13.87
N TYR A 448 11.48 1.06 -14.61
CA TYR A 448 10.42 0.10 -14.36
C TYR A 448 10.46 -1.00 -15.43
N SER A 449 9.54 -1.97 -15.33
CA SER A 449 9.50 -3.14 -16.22
C SER A 449 9.38 -2.76 -17.71
N HIS A 450 8.57 -1.75 -18.05
CA HIS A 450 8.28 -1.37 -19.44
C HIS A 450 8.68 0.06 -19.81
N VAL A 451 8.87 0.92 -18.82
CA VAL A 451 9.17 2.35 -19.00
C VAL A 451 10.25 2.82 -18.02
N MET A 452 10.82 3.99 -18.29
CA MET A 452 11.62 4.75 -17.34
C MET A 452 11.04 6.16 -17.17
N HIS A 453 11.19 6.71 -15.96
CA HIS A 453 10.68 8.03 -15.59
C HIS A 453 11.80 8.92 -15.06
N ILE A 454 11.70 10.23 -15.32
CA ILE A 454 12.45 11.25 -14.57
C ILE A 454 11.79 11.36 -13.17
N SER A 455 12.60 11.23 -12.14
CA SER A 455 12.19 11.24 -10.73
C SER A 455 13.02 12.24 -9.95
N SER A 456 12.38 12.97 -9.05
CA SER A 456 13.05 13.80 -8.05
C SER A 456 12.50 13.47 -6.67
N THR A 457 13.28 13.67 -5.62
CA THR A 457 12.84 13.45 -4.24
C THR A 457 12.91 14.77 -3.48
N VAL A 458 11.75 15.26 -3.05
CA VAL A 458 11.60 16.42 -2.19
C VAL A 458 11.29 15.93 -0.78
N THR A 459 12.00 16.47 0.19
CA THR A 459 11.85 16.10 1.60
C THR A 459 11.73 17.32 2.49
N GLY A 460 11.16 17.15 3.67
CA GLY A 460 11.08 18.17 4.72
C GLY A 460 10.88 17.52 6.07
N GLU A 461 11.16 18.26 7.14
CA GLU A 461 10.86 17.82 8.51
C GLU A 461 9.49 18.40 8.89
N LEU A 462 8.54 17.55 9.28
CA LEU A 462 7.19 17.95 9.69
C LEU A 462 7.25 18.92 10.87
N GLN A 463 6.40 19.95 10.88
CA GLN A 463 6.28 20.87 12.02
C GLN A 463 5.80 20.13 13.28
N ASP A 464 6.27 20.56 14.46
CA ASP A 464 6.06 19.83 15.71
C ASP A 464 4.59 19.82 16.17
N ASP A 465 3.79 20.78 15.71
CA ASP A 465 2.34 20.92 15.99
C ASP A 465 1.44 20.30 14.92
N LEU A 466 2.03 19.73 13.86
CA LEU A 466 1.31 19.11 12.74
C LEU A 466 1.46 17.59 12.72
N THR A 467 0.51 16.94 12.06
CA THR A 467 0.47 15.48 11.92
C THR A 467 0.62 15.05 10.45
N CYS A 468 0.71 13.74 10.21
CA CYS A 468 0.70 13.20 8.85
C CYS A 468 -0.60 13.53 8.10
N TRP A 469 -1.72 13.70 8.80
CA TRP A 469 -3.00 14.14 8.21
C TRP A 469 -2.93 15.54 7.61
N ASP A 470 -2.22 16.46 8.27
CA ASP A 470 -1.97 17.80 7.73
C ASP A 470 -1.09 17.74 6.47
N THR A 471 -0.11 16.82 6.46
CA THR A 471 0.72 16.57 5.28
C THR A 471 -0.11 16.04 4.11
N LEU A 472 -1.04 15.11 4.37
CA LEU A 472 -1.93 14.58 3.35
C LEU A 472 -2.84 15.68 2.77
N ARG A 473 -3.45 16.52 3.63
CA ARG A 473 -4.24 17.69 3.20
C ARG A 473 -3.43 18.65 2.31
N ALA A 474 -2.17 18.91 2.64
CA ALA A 474 -1.32 19.80 1.86
C ALA A 474 -0.93 19.21 0.50
N ALA A 475 -0.78 17.89 0.41
CA ALA A 475 -0.35 17.18 -0.80
C ALA A 475 -1.49 16.92 -1.79
N LEU A 476 -2.75 16.76 -1.34
CA LEU A 476 -3.88 16.37 -2.18
C LEU A 476 -4.40 17.50 -3.10
N PRO A 477 -4.70 17.20 -4.39
CA PRO A 477 -4.04 16.18 -5.21
C PRO A 477 -2.65 16.66 -5.62
N VAL A 478 -1.79 15.74 -6.04
CA VAL A 478 -0.44 16.10 -6.51
C VAL A 478 -0.47 16.80 -7.87
N GLY A 479 0.56 17.58 -8.16
CA GLY A 479 0.68 18.34 -9.41
C GLY A 479 0.69 17.48 -10.69
N THR A 480 1.14 16.22 -10.59
CA THR A 480 1.27 15.28 -11.73
C THR A 480 -0.07 14.80 -12.29
N VAL A 481 -1.17 15.03 -11.56
CA VAL A 481 -2.52 14.64 -11.99
C VAL A 481 -3.52 15.80 -11.99
N SER A 482 -3.09 16.98 -11.58
CA SER A 482 -3.93 18.19 -11.57
C SER A 482 -3.38 19.20 -12.57
N GLY A 483 -2.37 19.96 -12.17
CA GLY A 483 -1.68 20.92 -13.02
C GLY A 483 -0.96 21.99 -12.21
N ALA A 484 -0.57 23.07 -12.88
CA ALA A 484 0.15 24.20 -12.27
C ALA A 484 -0.37 25.53 -12.84
N PRO A 485 -0.73 26.54 -12.03
CA PRO A 485 -0.96 26.47 -10.58
C PRO A 485 -2.08 25.50 -10.19
N LYS A 486 -1.90 24.76 -9.09
CA LYS A 486 -2.74 23.61 -8.71
C LYS A 486 -4.24 23.94 -8.66
N VAL A 487 -4.63 24.96 -7.90
CA VAL A 487 -6.04 25.33 -7.69
C VAL A 487 -6.72 25.76 -8.99
N LYS A 488 -6.05 26.58 -9.81
CA LYS A 488 -6.62 27.05 -11.08
C LYS A 488 -6.76 25.92 -12.10
N ALA A 489 -5.80 25.00 -12.15
CA ALA A 489 -5.91 23.81 -12.98
C ALA A 489 -7.10 22.93 -12.57
N MET A 490 -7.37 22.79 -11.26
CA MET A 490 -8.53 22.03 -10.78
C MET A 490 -9.88 22.71 -11.09
N GLU A 491 -9.95 24.05 -11.02
CA GLU A 491 -11.16 24.79 -11.47
C GLU A 491 -11.45 24.50 -12.95
N LEU A 492 -10.42 24.48 -13.79
CA LEU A 492 -10.56 24.15 -15.22
C LEU A 492 -10.86 22.67 -15.47
N ILE A 493 -10.35 21.75 -14.64
CA ILE A 493 -10.71 20.33 -14.70
C ILE A 493 -12.22 20.17 -14.45
N ASP A 494 -12.78 20.86 -13.44
CA ASP A 494 -14.22 20.84 -13.15
C ASP A 494 -15.07 21.39 -14.31
N GLU A 495 -14.52 22.32 -15.10
CA GLU A 495 -15.20 22.88 -16.29
C GLU A 495 -15.08 21.98 -17.54
N LEU A 496 -13.99 21.22 -17.67
CA LEU A 496 -13.63 20.49 -18.89
C LEU A 496 -13.91 18.99 -18.82
N GLU A 497 -13.99 18.40 -17.62
CA GLU A 497 -14.35 17.00 -17.41
C GLU A 497 -15.85 16.86 -17.09
N PRO A 498 -16.56 15.89 -17.68
CA PRO A 498 -18.01 15.81 -17.52
C PRO A 498 -18.45 15.28 -16.15
N THR A 499 -17.60 14.49 -15.48
CA THR A 499 -17.96 13.74 -14.28
C THR A 499 -16.85 13.73 -13.25
N ARG A 500 -17.20 13.50 -11.98
CA ARG A 500 -16.23 13.48 -10.87
C ARG A 500 -15.22 12.34 -11.02
N ARG A 501 -13.97 12.64 -10.69
CA ARG A 501 -12.87 11.66 -10.77
C ARG A 501 -12.99 10.54 -9.74
N GLY A 502 -13.58 10.80 -8.57
CA GLY A 502 -13.71 9.80 -7.51
C GLY A 502 -12.34 9.24 -7.13
N PRO A 503 -12.15 7.91 -7.00
CA PRO A 503 -10.86 7.34 -6.60
C PRO A 503 -9.68 7.68 -7.52
N TYR A 504 -9.90 7.94 -8.81
CA TYR A 504 -8.82 8.30 -9.75
C TYR A 504 -8.15 9.61 -9.33
N SER A 505 -6.82 9.66 -9.36
CA SER A 505 -6.03 10.85 -8.94
C SER A 505 -6.15 11.24 -7.46
N GLY A 506 -6.90 10.47 -6.67
CA GLY A 506 -6.83 10.48 -5.22
C GLY A 506 -5.67 9.64 -4.70
N GLY A 507 -5.74 9.15 -3.48
CA GLY A 507 -4.72 8.28 -2.89
C GLY A 507 -5.28 7.02 -2.24
N PHE A 508 -4.45 5.98 -2.11
CA PHE A 508 -4.73 4.78 -1.31
C PHE A 508 -3.49 4.37 -0.53
N GLY A 509 -3.67 3.83 0.67
CA GLY A 509 -2.55 3.46 1.54
C GLY A 509 -2.97 3.46 3.01
N GLY A 510 -2.03 3.76 3.91
CA GLY A 510 -2.32 3.77 5.34
C GLY A 510 -1.53 4.76 6.20
N VAL A 511 -2.06 4.98 7.40
CA VAL A 511 -1.49 5.76 8.51
C VAL A 511 -1.37 4.83 9.72
N SER A 512 -0.16 4.58 10.19
CA SER A 512 0.10 3.64 11.28
C SER A 512 -0.29 4.20 12.65
N PHE A 513 -0.40 3.33 13.65
CA PHE A 513 -0.51 3.73 15.05
C PHE A 513 0.64 4.61 15.57
N THR A 514 1.79 4.60 14.89
CA THR A 514 2.96 5.43 15.22
C THR A 514 2.94 6.79 14.53
N GLY A 515 1.95 7.07 13.68
CA GLY A 515 1.85 8.30 12.90
C GLY A 515 2.63 8.30 11.57
N ASP A 516 3.31 7.20 11.24
CA ASP A 516 3.90 7.03 9.90
C ASP A 516 2.79 6.88 8.85
N MET A 517 2.99 7.42 7.66
CA MET A 517 2.01 7.40 6.58
C MET A 517 2.67 7.06 5.25
N ASP A 518 2.05 6.19 4.45
CA ASP A 518 2.48 5.91 3.08
C ASP A 518 1.23 5.81 2.19
N ILE A 519 1.00 6.84 1.36
CA ILE A 519 -0.14 6.93 0.46
C ILE A 519 0.37 6.94 -0.97
N ALA A 520 -0.05 5.95 -1.75
CA ALA A 520 0.16 5.88 -3.18
C ALA A 520 -0.86 6.75 -3.92
N LEU A 521 -0.48 7.30 -5.07
CA LEU A 521 -1.41 7.95 -5.96
C LEU A 521 -2.28 6.91 -6.67
N SER A 522 -3.58 7.13 -6.80
CA SER A 522 -4.51 6.20 -7.46
C SER A 522 -4.40 6.27 -8.99
N LEU A 523 -3.25 5.82 -9.52
CA LEU A 523 -2.96 5.67 -10.95
C LEU A 523 -2.89 4.19 -11.33
N ARG A 524 -3.23 3.88 -12.58
CA ARG A 524 -3.33 2.50 -13.09
C ARG A 524 -4.16 1.62 -12.16
N THR A 525 -5.31 2.17 -11.76
CA THR A 525 -6.26 1.56 -10.84
C THR A 525 -7.55 1.24 -11.56
N ILE A 526 -8.02 0.01 -11.42
CA ILE A 526 -9.34 -0.43 -11.85
C ILE A 526 -10.26 -0.35 -10.63
N VAL A 527 -11.39 0.33 -10.78
CA VAL A 527 -12.42 0.43 -9.73
C VAL A 527 -13.58 -0.45 -10.13
N PHE A 528 -13.95 -1.39 -9.27
CA PHE A 528 -15.12 -2.24 -9.40
C PHE A 528 -16.19 -1.75 -8.43
N PRO A 529 -17.24 -1.05 -8.89
CA PRO A 529 -18.36 -0.70 -8.03
C PRO A 529 -19.02 -1.97 -7.48
N THR A 530 -19.41 -1.95 -6.22
CA THR A 530 -20.16 -3.04 -5.60
C THR A 530 -21.65 -2.70 -5.54
N ALA A 531 -22.52 -3.72 -5.42
CA ALA A 531 -23.96 -3.57 -5.64
C ALA A 531 -24.67 -2.70 -4.58
N CYS A 532 -24.03 -2.45 -3.43
CA CYS A 532 -24.51 -1.46 -2.47
C CYS A 532 -24.04 -0.06 -2.88
N SER A 533 -24.85 0.63 -3.69
CA SER A 533 -24.73 2.08 -3.84
C SER A 533 -25.16 2.85 -2.58
N SER A 534 -25.65 2.15 -1.54
CA SER A 534 -25.90 2.72 -0.22
C SER A 534 -24.71 2.49 0.71
N PHE A 535 -24.08 3.57 1.17
CA PHE A 535 -22.96 3.55 2.12
C PHE A 535 -23.30 3.03 3.53
N VAL A 536 -24.58 2.71 3.79
CA VAL A 536 -25.08 2.17 5.06
C VAL A 536 -25.33 0.66 4.91
N PRO A 537 -24.70 -0.20 5.73
CA PRO A 537 -24.97 -1.64 5.70
C PRO A 537 -26.44 -1.95 6.00
N ASN A 538 -27.02 -2.93 5.29
CA ASN A 538 -28.38 -3.41 5.58
C ASN A 538 -28.49 -4.15 6.92
N SER A 539 -27.38 -4.60 7.51
CA SER A 539 -27.33 -5.41 8.73
C SER A 539 -27.33 -4.60 10.04
N ILE A 540 -27.21 -3.27 9.98
CA ILE A 540 -27.19 -2.37 11.16
C ILE A 540 -28.41 -1.42 11.15
N LYS A 541 -29.42 -1.70 10.32
CA LYS A 541 -30.72 -1.05 10.45
C LYS A 541 -31.47 -1.76 11.58
N SER A 542 -31.46 -1.14 12.76
CA SER A 542 -32.30 -1.49 13.92
C SER A 542 -33.78 -1.51 13.57
#